data_AF-A0A150GGT3-F1
#
_entry.id   AF-A0A150GGT3-F1
#
_cell.length_a   1.000
_cell.length_b   1.000
_cell.length_c   1.000
_cell.angle_alpha   90.00
_cell.angle_beta   90.00
_cell.angle_gamma   90.00
#
_symmetry.space_group_name_H-M   'P 1'
#
loop_
_entity.id
_entity.type
_entity.pdbx_description
1 polymer ?
#
loop_
_entity_poly.entity_id
_entity_poly.type
_entity_poly.pdbx_seq_one_letter_code
_entity_poly.pdbx_strand_id
1 'polypeptide(L)'
;MVASQGPRCPSGQILNLPNELQLRVLEGLSGPDLARVEATCRDFRQLVASEESLYQQALSREFNAPSAPSPDSSKAQYVQTFVQARLDVLEKQRCVYNSLKLRVEELDDLLEQADDVKELLGGPDFEPSMVLALVGDMEQDVLQQRWDASEDLLAAEAKMQSLQDEVVALLARVPRCWRSASLQLAAGGCTIA
;
A
#
# COMPACT_ATOMS: atom_id res chain seq x y z
N MET A 1 -29.10 18.67 -45.07
CA MET A 1 -28.84 18.97 -43.64
C MET A 1 -29.12 17.71 -42.85
N VAL A 2 -28.08 16.93 -42.55
CA VAL A 2 -28.19 15.66 -41.81
C VAL A 2 -27.82 15.96 -40.37
N ALA A 3 -28.76 15.78 -39.45
CA ALA A 3 -28.50 15.93 -38.02
C ALA A 3 -27.66 14.74 -37.54
N SER A 4 -26.38 14.97 -37.30
CA SER A 4 -25.50 14.01 -36.62
C SER A 4 -26.00 13.80 -35.19
N GLN A 5 -26.69 12.69 -34.95
CA GLN A 5 -26.94 12.21 -33.59
C GLN A 5 -25.62 11.68 -33.04
N GLY A 6 -25.04 12.39 -32.07
CA GLY A 6 -23.90 11.89 -31.31
C GLY A 6 -24.25 10.60 -30.56
N PRO A 7 -23.25 9.76 -30.23
CA PRO A 7 -23.49 8.51 -29.50
C PRO A 7 -24.09 8.83 -28.13
N ARG A 8 -25.37 8.52 -27.95
CA ARG A 8 -26.00 8.53 -26.63
C ARG A 8 -25.35 7.39 -25.84
N CYS A 9 -24.59 7.74 -24.80
CA CYS A 9 -24.16 6.76 -23.81
C CYS A 9 -25.40 5.97 -23.32
N PRO A 10 -25.38 4.63 -23.34
CA PRO A 10 -26.49 3.80 -22.85
C PRO A 10 -26.63 3.81 -21.32
N SER A 11 -26.20 4.87 -20.64
CA SER A 11 -25.94 4.97 -19.20
C SER A 11 -27.19 5.01 -18.30
N GLY A 12 -28.38 4.76 -18.84
CA GLY A 12 -29.63 4.68 -18.06
C GLY A 12 -30.19 3.27 -17.87
N GLN A 13 -29.58 2.23 -18.46
CA GLN A 13 -30.18 0.89 -18.47
C GLN A 13 -30.28 0.24 -17.09
N ILE A 14 -29.31 0.47 -16.20
CA ILE A 14 -29.32 -0.11 -14.84
C ILE A 14 -30.41 0.52 -13.97
N LEU A 15 -30.62 1.84 -14.06
CA LEU A 15 -31.65 2.53 -13.27
C LEU A 15 -33.09 2.12 -13.65
N ASN A 16 -33.27 1.51 -14.84
CA ASN A 16 -34.54 0.98 -15.27
C ASN A 16 -34.83 -0.44 -14.75
N LEU A 17 -33.84 -1.10 -14.11
CA LEU A 17 -34.05 -2.41 -13.50
C LEU A 17 -34.83 -2.29 -12.19
N PRO A 18 -35.60 -3.31 -11.79
CA PRO A 18 -36.13 -3.42 -10.43
C PRO A 18 -35.02 -3.30 -9.37
N ASN A 19 -35.34 -2.69 -8.23
CA ASN A 19 -34.37 -2.44 -7.15
C ASN A 19 -33.64 -3.71 -6.71
N GLU A 20 -34.32 -4.86 -6.68
CA GLU A 20 -33.73 -6.14 -6.30
C GLU A 20 -32.62 -6.57 -7.25
N LEU A 21 -32.79 -6.32 -8.56
CA LEU A 21 -31.76 -6.62 -9.55
C LEU A 21 -30.61 -5.60 -9.50
N GLN A 22 -30.91 -4.33 -9.25
CA GLN A 22 -29.88 -3.32 -9.03
C GLN A 22 -29.01 -3.70 -7.82
N LEU A 23 -29.63 -4.07 -6.70
CA LEU A 23 -28.91 -4.49 -5.49
C LEU A 23 -28.05 -5.72 -5.73
N ARG A 24 -28.53 -6.76 -6.41
CA ARG A 24 -27.70 -7.93 -6.75
C ARG A 24 -26.45 -7.58 -7.57
N VAL A 25 -26.54 -6.58 -8.45
CA VAL A 25 -25.37 -6.11 -9.21
C VAL A 25 -24.40 -5.38 -8.27
N LEU A 26 -24.91 -4.53 -7.37
CA LEU A 26 -24.09 -3.81 -6.39
C LEU A 26 -23.46 -4.74 -5.35
N GLU A 27 -24.16 -5.80 -4.94
CA GLU A 27 -23.61 -6.85 -4.10
C GLU A 27 -22.39 -7.51 -4.74
N GLY A 28 -22.23 -7.50 -6.06
CA GLY A 28 -21.02 -8.01 -6.72
C GLY A 28 -19.80 -7.09 -6.62
N LEU A 29 -19.95 -5.84 -6.20
CA LEU A 29 -18.92 -4.82 -6.30
C LEU A 29 -18.00 -4.78 -5.08
N SER A 30 -16.77 -4.34 -5.33
CA SER A 30 -15.82 -3.96 -4.28
C SER A 30 -16.27 -2.67 -3.59
N GLY A 31 -15.83 -2.43 -2.35
CA GLY A 31 -16.17 -1.21 -1.63
C GLY A 31 -15.74 0.09 -2.33
N PRO A 32 -14.57 0.18 -2.99
CA PRO A 32 -14.20 1.37 -3.75
C PRO A 32 -15.10 1.58 -4.97
N ASP A 33 -15.56 0.50 -5.62
CA ASP A 33 -16.49 0.60 -6.74
C ASP A 33 -17.90 0.98 -6.29
N LEU A 34 -18.36 0.51 -5.14
CA LEU A 34 -19.59 0.99 -4.50
C LEU A 34 -19.54 2.50 -4.25
N ALA A 35 -18.42 3.00 -3.71
CA ALA A 35 -18.23 4.43 -3.48
C ALA A 35 -18.24 5.24 -4.80
N ARG A 36 -17.67 4.68 -5.88
CA ARG A 36 -17.73 5.31 -7.22
C ARG A 36 -19.16 5.35 -7.74
N VAL A 37 -19.91 4.26 -7.63
CA VAL A 37 -21.32 4.18 -8.04
C VAL A 37 -22.17 5.20 -7.26
N GLU A 38 -21.98 5.30 -5.95
CA GLU A 38 -22.63 6.30 -5.09
C GLU A 38 -22.34 7.76 -5.53
N ALA A 39 -21.16 8.00 -6.12
CA ALA A 39 -20.77 9.30 -6.63
C ALA A 39 -21.35 9.62 -8.02
N THR A 40 -21.85 8.64 -8.76
CA THR A 40 -22.34 8.85 -10.15
C THR A 40 -23.66 9.60 -10.24
N CYS A 41 -24.66 9.25 -9.42
CA CYS A 41 -25.97 9.90 -9.44
C CYS A 41 -26.71 9.79 -8.09
N ARG A 42 -27.76 10.60 -7.94
CA ARG A 42 -28.57 10.67 -6.70
C ARG A 42 -29.28 9.34 -6.40
N ASP A 43 -29.79 8.65 -7.41
CA ASP A 43 -30.59 7.44 -7.22
C ASP A 43 -29.73 6.30 -6.69
N PHE A 44 -28.53 6.09 -7.27
CA PHE A 44 -27.57 5.14 -6.72
C PHE A 44 -27.08 5.52 -5.32
N ARG A 45 -26.90 6.82 -5.05
CA ARG A 45 -26.56 7.26 -3.69
C ARG A 45 -27.62 6.85 -2.69
N GLN A 46 -28.89 7.05 -3.03
CA GLN A 46 -30.00 6.70 -2.17
C GLN A 46 -30.11 5.18 -1.99
N LEU A 47 -29.94 4.41 -3.08
CA LEU A 47 -29.99 2.95 -3.05
C LEU A 47 -28.88 2.35 -2.19
N VAL A 48 -27.64 2.85 -2.33
CA VAL A 48 -26.49 2.40 -1.53
C VAL A 48 -26.65 2.82 -0.06
N ALA A 49 -27.16 4.03 0.20
CA ALA A 49 -27.38 4.50 1.56
C ALA A 49 -28.52 3.77 2.30
N SER A 50 -29.51 3.23 1.56
CA SER A 50 -30.59 2.43 2.17
C SER A 50 -30.18 1.01 2.52
N GLU A 51 -29.11 0.48 1.91
CA GLU A 51 -28.68 -0.90 2.07
C GLU A 51 -27.29 -1.00 2.71
N GLU A 52 -27.27 -0.98 4.05
CA GLU A 52 -26.04 -1.16 4.84
C GLU A 52 -25.36 -2.50 4.59
N SER A 53 -26.12 -3.51 4.15
CA SER A 53 -25.64 -4.85 3.83
C SER A 53 -24.55 -4.85 2.75
N LEU A 54 -24.56 -3.88 1.81
CA LEU A 54 -23.60 -3.80 0.70
C LEU A 54 -22.15 -3.61 1.20
N TYR A 55 -21.93 -2.62 2.07
CA TYR A 55 -20.60 -2.38 2.63
C TYR A 55 -20.19 -3.46 3.64
N GLN A 56 -21.15 -4.10 4.32
CA GLN A 56 -20.87 -5.23 5.20
C GLN A 56 -20.41 -6.47 4.41
N GLN A 57 -21.05 -6.75 3.27
CA GLN A 57 -20.62 -7.81 2.36
C GLN A 57 -19.25 -7.51 1.74
N ALA A 58 -19.00 -6.26 1.33
CA ALA A 58 -17.68 -5.85 0.84
C ALA A 58 -16.60 -6.02 1.93
N LEU A 59 -16.90 -5.60 3.17
CA LEU A 59 -16.01 -5.74 4.31
C LEU A 59 -15.63 -7.20 4.59
N SER A 60 -16.62 -8.09 4.62
CA SER A 60 -16.38 -9.51 4.87
C SER A 60 -15.58 -10.18 3.74
N ARG A 61 -15.82 -9.82 2.47
CA ARG A 61 -15.11 -10.42 1.33
C ARG A 61 -13.69 -9.93 1.18
N GLU A 62 -13.46 -8.63 1.38
CA GLU A 62 -12.15 -8.03 1.16
C GLU A 62 -11.22 -8.21 2.37
N PHE A 63 -11.76 -8.18 3.59
CA PHE A 63 -10.95 -8.15 4.81
C PHE A 63 -11.17 -9.37 5.71
N ASN A 64 -12.04 -10.33 5.34
CA ASN A 64 -12.44 -11.44 6.20
C ASN A 64 -12.91 -10.99 7.60
N ALA A 65 -13.40 -9.75 7.69
CA ALA A 65 -13.78 -9.15 8.96
C ALA A 65 -15.19 -9.63 9.36
N PRO A 66 -15.39 -9.99 10.63
CA PRO A 66 -16.69 -10.45 11.11
C PRO A 66 -17.72 -9.31 11.05
N SER A 67 -18.96 -9.67 10.71
CA SER A 67 -20.13 -8.80 10.76
C SER A 67 -20.54 -8.52 12.20
N ALA A 68 -19.67 -7.87 12.98
CA ALA A 68 -20.00 -7.46 14.34
C ALA A 68 -21.01 -6.30 14.30
N PRO A 69 -22.05 -6.30 15.16
CA PRO A 69 -22.93 -5.16 15.30
C PRO A 69 -22.14 -3.99 15.91
N SER A 70 -21.71 -3.08 15.05
CA SER A 70 -21.05 -1.84 15.45
C SER A 70 -22.11 -0.74 15.61
N PRO A 71 -21.93 0.20 16.55
CA PRO A 71 -22.80 1.38 16.65
C PRO A 71 -22.64 2.34 15.45
N ASP A 72 -21.56 2.17 14.67
CA ASP A 72 -21.28 2.95 13.46
C ASP A 72 -21.86 2.27 12.21
N SER A 73 -22.23 3.08 11.21
CA SER A 73 -22.72 2.57 9.91
C SER A 73 -21.71 1.61 9.29
N SER A 74 -22.18 0.55 8.64
CA SER A 74 -21.32 -0.45 7.96
C SER A 74 -20.33 0.18 6.97
N LYS A 75 -20.73 1.27 6.31
CA LYS A 75 -19.88 2.08 5.44
C LYS A 75 -18.71 2.73 6.20
N ALA A 76 -18.97 3.31 7.37
CA ALA A 76 -17.91 3.90 8.20
C ALA A 76 -16.92 2.83 8.66
N GLN A 77 -17.42 1.67 9.10
CA GLN A 77 -16.58 0.52 9.48
C GLN A 77 -15.73 0.01 8.30
N TYR A 78 -16.32 -0.09 7.11
CA TYR A 78 -15.61 -0.45 5.89
C TYR A 78 -14.49 0.54 5.57
N VAL A 79 -14.81 1.84 5.56
CA VAL A 79 -13.83 2.91 5.27
C VAL A 79 -12.69 2.89 6.30
N GLN A 80 -13.00 2.73 7.58
CA GLN A 80 -12.00 2.63 8.63
C GLN A 80 -11.08 1.42 8.42
N THR A 81 -11.66 0.24 8.16
CA THR A 81 -10.89 -0.99 7.93
C THR A 81 -10.02 -0.88 6.68
N PHE A 82 -10.55 -0.30 5.61
CA PHE A 82 -9.81 -0.06 4.37
C PHE A 82 -8.62 0.88 4.59
N VAL A 83 -8.83 2.00 5.30
CA VAL A 83 -7.76 2.94 5.64
C VAL A 83 -6.71 2.27 6.53
N GLN A 84 -7.13 1.53 7.55
CA GLN A 84 -6.22 0.79 8.43
C GLN A 84 -5.37 -0.21 7.64
N ALA A 85 -5.98 -1.00 6.77
CA ALA A 85 -5.25 -1.96 5.95
C ALA A 85 -4.20 -1.29 5.05
N ARG A 86 -4.48 -0.08 4.53
CA ARG A 86 -3.50 0.70 3.76
C ARG A 86 -2.35 1.22 4.61
N LEU A 87 -2.65 1.68 5.83
CA LEU A 87 -1.62 2.09 6.79
C LEU A 87 -0.73 0.90 7.19
N ASP A 88 -1.31 -0.27 7.42
CA ASP A 88 -0.56 -1.48 7.76
C ASP A 88 0.39 -1.90 6.62
N VAL A 89 -0.06 -1.79 5.36
CA VAL A 89 0.79 -2.04 4.18
C VAL A 89 1.92 -1.02 4.09
N LEU A 90 1.64 0.26 4.35
CA LEU A 90 2.65 1.31 4.37
C LEU A 90 3.71 1.06 5.46
N GLU A 91 3.28 0.67 6.67
CA GLU A 91 4.19 0.37 7.77
C GLU A 91 5.07 -0.85 7.46
N LYS A 92 4.50 -1.91 6.89
CA LYS A 92 5.29 -3.06 6.40
C LYS A 92 6.31 -2.66 5.35
N GLN A 93 5.93 -1.79 4.41
CA GLN A 93 6.84 -1.31 3.38
C GLN A 93 7.98 -0.46 3.97
N ARG A 94 7.69 0.33 5.01
CA ARG A 94 8.69 1.09 5.76
C ARG A 94 9.68 0.17 6.48
N CYS A 95 9.23 -0.94 7.05
CA CYS A 95 10.12 -1.96 7.62
C CYS A 95 11.08 -2.51 6.56
N VAL A 96 10.57 -2.89 5.38
CA VAL A 96 11.41 -3.39 4.27
C VAL A 96 12.45 -2.35 3.86
N TYR A 97 12.04 -1.09 3.68
CA TYR A 97 12.95 0.01 3.35
C TYR A 97 14.05 0.17 4.40
N ASN A 98 13.70 0.18 5.69
CA ASN A 98 14.68 0.32 6.77
C ASN A 98 15.67 -0.86 6.82
N SER A 99 15.19 -2.09 6.60
CA SER A 99 16.05 -3.27 6.55
C SER A 99 17.02 -3.24 5.37
N LEU A 100 16.56 -2.83 4.18
CA LEU A 100 17.42 -2.66 3.01
C LEU A 100 18.45 -1.55 3.23
N LYS A 101 18.03 -0.44 3.84
CA LYS A 101 18.94 0.67 4.15
C LYS A 101 20.07 0.21 5.08
N LEU A 102 19.74 -0.50 6.16
CA LEU A 102 20.74 -1.05 7.07
C LEU A 102 21.68 -2.03 6.34
N ARG A 103 21.13 -2.86 5.45
CA ARG A 103 21.94 -3.80 4.66
C ARG A 103 22.95 -3.10 3.75
N VAL A 104 22.59 -1.96 3.15
CA VAL A 104 23.52 -1.15 2.35
C VAL A 104 24.61 -0.56 3.25
N GLU A 105 24.26 -0.04 4.43
CA GLU A 105 25.22 0.48 5.41
C GLU A 105 26.22 -0.61 5.87
N GLU A 106 25.74 -1.82 6.17
CA GLU A 106 26.61 -2.98 6.50
C GLU A 106 27.57 -3.35 5.38
N LEU A 107 27.13 -3.26 4.12
CA LEU A 107 27.97 -3.58 2.96
C LEU A 107 29.02 -2.48 2.73
N ASP A 108 28.69 -1.22 2.98
CA ASP A 108 29.64 -0.11 2.96
C ASP A 108 30.72 -0.29 4.05
N ASP A 109 30.34 -0.68 5.28
CA ASP A 109 31.29 -0.98 6.37
C ASP A 109 32.24 -2.15 6.01
N LEU A 110 31.74 -3.18 5.31
CA LEU A 110 32.56 -4.31 4.86
C LEU A 110 33.56 -3.91 3.78
N LEU A 111 33.20 -2.98 2.88
CA LEU A 111 34.11 -2.46 1.87
C LEU A 111 35.22 -1.62 2.51
N GLU A 112 34.90 -0.79 3.50
CA GLU A 112 35.90 -0.03 4.25
C GLU A 112 36.89 -0.96 4.96
N GLN A 113 36.39 -2.01 5.62
CA GLN A 113 37.25 -3.04 6.24
C GLN A 113 38.12 -3.78 5.23
N ALA A 114 37.62 -4.03 4.02
CA ALA A 114 38.41 -4.67 2.97
C ALA A 114 39.60 -3.79 2.54
N ASP A 115 39.41 -2.48 2.47
CA ASP A 115 40.48 -1.52 2.15
C ASP A 115 41.54 -1.44 3.26
N ASP A 116 41.13 -1.43 4.53
CA ASP A 116 42.05 -1.51 5.68
C ASP A 116 42.92 -2.79 5.63
N VAL A 117 42.31 -3.93 5.28
CA VAL A 117 43.01 -5.21 5.14
C VAL A 117 43.99 -5.19 3.98
N LYS A 118 43.64 -4.58 2.84
CA LYS A 118 44.58 -4.38 1.71
C LYS A 118 45.76 -3.52 2.12
N GLU A 119 45.53 -2.45 2.88
CA GLU A 119 46.60 -1.56 3.37
C GLU A 119 47.57 -2.33 4.28
N LEU A 120 47.04 -3.14 5.21
CA LEU A 120 47.84 -3.98 6.10
C LEU A 120 48.65 -5.05 5.36
N LEU A 121 48.07 -5.66 4.32
CA LEU A 121 48.69 -6.75 3.55
C LEU A 121 49.57 -6.25 2.40
N GLY A 122 49.47 -4.98 2.00
CA GLY A 122 50.31 -4.33 1.00
C GLY A 122 51.74 -4.03 1.46
N GLY A 123 52.11 -4.41 2.68
CA GLY A 123 53.47 -4.32 3.19
C GLY A 123 54.48 -5.20 2.43
N PRO A 124 55.78 -4.88 2.48
CA PRO A 124 56.83 -5.53 1.69
C PRO A 124 57.06 -7.02 1.99
N ASP A 125 56.39 -7.58 3.02
CA ASP A 125 56.63 -8.91 3.57
C ASP A 125 55.72 -10.01 3.00
N PHE A 126 54.69 -9.67 2.22
CA PHE A 126 53.75 -10.65 1.64
C PHE A 126 53.90 -10.75 0.12
N GLU A 127 53.72 -11.95 -0.47
CA GLU A 127 53.56 -12.07 -1.93
C GLU A 127 52.22 -11.42 -2.33
N PRO A 128 52.23 -10.25 -2.98
CA PRO A 128 51.03 -9.43 -3.15
C PRO A 128 50.03 -10.07 -4.13
N SER A 129 50.49 -10.97 -5.00
CA SER A 129 49.70 -11.54 -6.10
C SER A 129 48.48 -12.34 -5.65
N MET A 130 48.62 -13.24 -4.67
CA MET A 130 47.53 -14.19 -4.32
C MET A 130 46.54 -13.58 -3.33
N VAL A 131 47.05 -12.77 -2.39
CA VAL A 131 46.23 -12.09 -1.38
C VAL A 131 45.37 -11.00 -2.02
N LEU A 132 45.93 -10.21 -2.95
CA LEU A 132 45.16 -9.19 -3.66
C LEU A 132 44.08 -9.80 -4.57
N ALA A 133 44.33 -10.98 -5.16
CA ALA A 133 43.32 -11.68 -5.95
C ALA A 133 42.14 -12.15 -5.09
N LEU A 134 42.40 -12.78 -3.94
CA LEU A 134 41.34 -13.26 -3.05
C LEU A 134 40.52 -12.10 -2.45
N VAL A 135 41.20 -11.03 -2.01
CA VAL A 135 40.51 -9.85 -1.48
C VAL A 135 39.72 -9.13 -2.58
N GLY A 136 40.25 -9.08 -3.81
CA GLY A 136 39.56 -8.50 -4.96
C GLY A 136 38.29 -9.27 -5.35
N ASP A 137 38.32 -10.60 -5.34
CA ASP A 137 37.13 -11.41 -5.63
C ASP A 137 36.02 -11.19 -4.56
N MET A 138 36.40 -11.15 -3.27
CA MET A 138 35.46 -10.87 -2.19
C MET A 138 34.88 -9.44 -2.26
N GLU A 139 35.70 -8.45 -2.58
CA GLU A 139 35.25 -7.06 -2.77
C GLU A 139 34.27 -6.96 -3.93
N GLN A 140 34.55 -7.65 -5.05
CA GLN A 140 33.65 -7.67 -6.20
C GLN A 140 32.29 -8.27 -5.83
N ASP A 141 32.26 -9.35 -5.06
CA ASP A 141 31.01 -9.95 -4.57
C ASP A 141 30.24 -9.00 -3.65
N VAL A 142 30.92 -8.29 -2.75
CA VAL A 142 30.29 -7.30 -1.84
C VAL A 142 29.76 -6.11 -2.63
N LEU A 143 30.51 -5.61 -3.62
CA LEU A 143 30.06 -4.53 -4.52
C LEU A 143 28.82 -4.94 -5.32
N GLN A 144 28.75 -6.17 -5.81
CA GLN A 144 27.57 -6.68 -6.50
C GLN A 144 26.36 -6.73 -5.56
N GLN A 145 26.52 -7.28 -4.35
CA GLN A 145 25.44 -7.31 -3.36
C GLN A 145 24.96 -5.90 -2.98
N ARG A 146 25.89 -4.95 -2.86
CA ARG A 146 25.58 -3.55 -2.56
C ARG A 146 24.79 -2.92 -3.69
N TRP A 147 25.16 -3.20 -4.94
CA TRP A 147 24.41 -2.74 -6.12
C TRP A 147 22.98 -3.27 -6.09
N ASP A 148 22.81 -4.59 -5.95
CA ASP A 148 21.50 -5.24 -5.94
C ASP A 148 20.61 -4.68 -4.80
N ALA A 149 21.17 -4.55 -3.59
CA ALA A 149 20.46 -3.98 -2.44
C ALA A 149 20.09 -2.50 -2.65
N SER A 150 20.91 -1.73 -3.37
CA SER A 150 20.62 -0.34 -3.71
C SER A 150 19.48 -0.21 -4.71
N GLU A 151 19.41 -1.09 -5.70
CA GLU A 151 18.29 -1.14 -6.65
C GLU A 151 16.97 -1.49 -5.93
N ASP A 152 17.01 -2.50 -5.05
CA ASP A 152 15.86 -2.88 -4.23
C ASP A 152 15.43 -1.75 -3.29
N LEU A 153 16.37 -1.00 -2.72
CA LEU A 153 16.10 0.15 -1.85
C LEU A 153 15.36 1.25 -2.62
N LEU A 154 15.81 1.60 -3.83
CA LEU A 154 15.15 2.59 -4.68
C LEU A 154 13.73 2.14 -5.08
N ALA A 155 13.56 0.86 -5.43
CA ALA A 155 12.25 0.30 -5.73
C ALA A 155 11.33 0.35 -4.49
N ALA A 156 11.86 0.04 -3.30
CA ALA A 156 11.13 0.11 -2.04
C ALA A 156 10.72 1.54 -1.67
N GLU A 157 11.60 2.52 -1.91
CA GLU A 157 11.34 3.94 -1.69
C GLU A 157 10.22 4.45 -2.61
N ALA A 158 10.31 4.17 -3.92
CA ALA A 158 9.28 4.55 -4.87
C ALA A 158 7.90 3.98 -4.51
N LYS A 159 7.86 2.71 -4.08
CA LYS A 159 6.64 2.06 -3.60
C LYS A 159 6.11 2.69 -2.31
N MET A 160 6.99 3.01 -1.37
CA MET A 160 6.62 3.70 -0.13
C MET A 160 6.01 5.08 -0.44
N GLN A 161 6.62 5.86 -1.32
CA GLN A 161 6.11 7.16 -1.74
C GLN A 161 4.72 7.04 -2.38
N SER A 162 4.53 6.10 -3.29
CA SER A 162 3.22 5.85 -3.91
C SER A 162 2.14 5.47 -2.88
N LEU A 163 2.48 4.68 -1.85
CA LEU A 163 1.54 4.33 -0.78
C LEU A 163 1.23 5.52 0.12
N GLN A 164 2.22 6.37 0.42
CA GLN A 164 1.99 7.61 1.17
C GLN A 164 1.02 8.53 0.43
N ASP A 165 1.22 8.73 -0.88
CA ASP A 165 0.34 9.54 -1.71
C ASP A 165 -1.09 8.97 -1.74
N GLU A 166 -1.23 7.64 -1.84
CA GLU A 166 -2.52 6.95 -1.78
C GLU A 166 -3.21 7.20 -0.43
N VAL A 167 -2.50 7.00 0.70
CA VAL A 167 -3.04 7.22 2.04
C VAL A 167 -3.45 8.68 2.25
N VAL A 168 -2.63 9.64 1.83
CA VAL A 168 -2.95 11.07 1.92
C VAL A 168 -4.21 11.39 1.12
N ALA A 169 -4.32 10.87 -0.11
CA ALA A 169 -5.50 11.06 -0.95
C ALA A 169 -6.77 10.43 -0.33
N LEU A 170 -6.64 9.25 0.29
CA LEU A 170 -7.73 8.60 1.00
C LEU A 170 -8.18 9.42 2.22
N LEU A 171 -7.24 9.81 3.09
CA LEU A 171 -7.53 10.59 4.28
C LEU A 171 -8.15 11.94 3.94
N ALA A 172 -7.73 12.58 2.84
CA ALA A 172 -8.33 13.82 2.36
C ALA A 172 -9.83 13.69 2.03
N ARG A 173 -10.27 12.50 1.57
CA ARG A 173 -11.67 12.21 1.20
C ARG A 173 -12.54 11.75 2.38
N VAL A 174 -11.93 11.26 3.46
CA VAL A 174 -12.65 10.82 4.65
C VAL A 174 -13.15 12.03 5.47
N PRO A 175 -14.47 12.12 5.79
CA PRO A 175 -15.02 13.16 6.63
C PRO A 175 -14.25 13.30 7.95
N ARG A 176 -14.01 14.54 8.40
CA ARG A 176 -13.22 14.80 9.63
C ARG A 176 -13.81 14.12 10.87
N CYS A 177 -15.13 13.94 10.93
CA CYS A 177 -15.81 13.25 12.03
C CYS A 177 -15.42 11.76 12.15
N TRP A 178 -14.93 11.13 11.06
CA TRP A 178 -14.48 9.73 11.07
C TRP A 178 -12.98 9.58 11.38
N ARG A 179 -12.21 10.68 11.29
CA ARG A 179 -10.78 10.67 11.61
C ARG A 179 -10.52 10.49 13.11
N SER A 180 -11.42 11.00 13.96
CA SER A 180 -11.29 10.93 15.42
C SER A 180 -11.41 9.50 15.96
N ALA A 181 -12.30 8.69 15.39
CA ALA A 181 -12.47 7.27 15.75
C ALA A 181 -11.25 6.43 15.30
N SER A 182 -10.65 6.78 14.17
CA SER A 182 -9.49 6.07 13.61
C SER A 182 -8.20 6.33 14.41
N LEU A 183 -8.01 7.56 14.91
CA LEU A 183 -6.83 7.93 15.71
C LEU A 183 -6.81 7.33 17.12
N GLN A 184 -7.97 7.03 17.71
CA GLN A 184 -8.04 6.44 19.05
C GLN A 184 -7.60 4.97 19.08
N LEU A 185 -7.84 4.22 18.00
CA LEU A 185 -7.37 2.83 17.87
C LEU A 185 -5.86 2.75 17.60
N ALA A 186 -5.31 3.70 16.83
CA ALA A 186 -3.86 3.76 16.58
C ALA A 186 -3.06 4.17 17.83
N ALA A 187 -3.62 5.00 18.73
CA ALA A 187 -2.97 5.42 19.97
C ALA A 187 -2.94 4.33 21.06
N GLY A 188 -3.75 3.28 20.94
CA GLY A 188 -3.82 2.17 21.91
C GLY A 188 -2.93 0.96 21.59
N GLY A 189 -2.23 0.98 20.45
CA GLY A 189 -1.58 -0.20 19.89
C GLY A 189 -0.08 -0.06 19.67
N CYS A 190 0.68 0.53 20.61
CA CYS A 190 2.14 0.41 20.61
C CYS A 190 2.77 0.72 21.98
N THR A 191 2.41 -0.06 23.01
CA THR A 191 3.32 -0.29 24.15
C THR A 191 4.07 -1.58 23.87
N ILE A 192 5.13 -1.48 23.07
CA ILE A 192 6.19 -2.49 23.05
C ILE A 192 7.21 -2.02 24.09
N ALA A 193 7.39 -2.85 25.12
CA ALA A 193 8.39 -2.71 26.16
C ALA A 193 9.81 -2.94 25.63
#